data_AF-A0A5E4N6M3-F1
#
_entry.id   AF-A0A5E4N6M3-F1
#
_cell.length_a   1.000
_cell.length_b   1.000
_cell.length_c   1.000
_cell.angle_alpha   90.00
_cell.angle_beta   90.00
_cell.angle_gamma   90.00
#
_symmetry.space_group_name_H-M   'P 1'
#
loop_
_entity.id
_entity.type
_entity.pdbx_description
1 polymer ?
#
loop_
_entity_poly.entity_id
_entity_poly.type
_entity_poly.pdbx_seq_one_letter_code
_entity_poly.pdbx_strand_id
1 'polypeptide(L)'
;MSFTRQNRRKDTLGLLPVVRDLKNEDEHSESEHVNNQMRKDDSICDTLSSPLFRIIICVVIVVVILIYKSDYFHYFHSKNEKSSRLIIKTSWNYSKMLYEDDEGKPQIEVIEILPNCGLQTICSENAFPVHIYTGKNKTDFPKLCIMGKYVMSFNRTLGGRGINVAVIEPKTYTILAVNNFDTYEYNSSNLDVWLQNMFKIGHIIIFFTFDEASKKLTKNTRNMLYKMGSGKIQDLRYRCQWYLVTQMGIQGISPYEKITYSHKNNWAEVLDERLCVPFHITGSPILVDDLTNNQQSFCSNTSLWTEELSEFCNESNKH
;
A
#
# COMPACT_ATOMS: atom_id res chain seq x y z
N MET A 1 56.73 2.94 36.10
CA MET A 1 56.95 4.40 36.05
C MET A 1 55.60 5.05 35.71
N SER A 2 54.90 5.55 36.74
CA SER A 2 54.60 6.97 37.00
C SER A 2 53.78 7.66 35.90
N PHE A 3 52.52 8.06 36.17
CA PHE A 3 52.10 9.37 36.73
C PHE A 3 52.48 10.53 35.77
N THR A 4 51.64 11.48 35.31
CA THR A 4 50.46 12.11 35.94
C THR A 4 49.67 12.96 34.92
N ARG A 5 48.46 13.30 35.35
CA ARG A 5 47.42 14.19 34.81
C ARG A 5 47.71 15.68 35.11
N GLN A 6 46.94 16.53 34.42
CA GLN A 6 46.41 17.86 34.83
C GLN A 6 47.21 19.16 34.61
N ASN A 7 46.75 19.95 33.62
CA ASN A 7 45.87 21.13 33.75
C ASN A 7 46.10 22.15 34.90
N ARG A 8 46.20 23.46 34.57
CA ARG A 8 45.59 24.65 35.24
C ARG A 8 46.24 25.95 34.72
N ARG A 9 45.51 26.91 34.14
CA ARG A 9 44.60 27.98 34.69
C ARG A 9 45.25 29.36 34.47
N LYS A 10 44.43 30.34 34.10
CA LYS A 10 44.10 31.62 34.80
C LYS A 10 43.52 32.59 33.75
N ASP A 11 42.64 33.55 34.01
CA ASP A 11 41.67 33.94 35.04
C ASP A 11 40.99 35.23 34.49
N THR A 12 39.75 35.52 34.92
CA THR A 12 39.08 36.85 35.16
C THR A 12 37.56 36.70 34.90
N LEU A 13 36.67 36.48 35.88
CA LEU A 13 36.01 37.47 36.79
C LEU A 13 35.68 38.79 36.08
N GLY A 14 34.45 39.31 35.90
CA GLY A 14 33.18 39.12 36.60
C GLY A 14 32.93 40.27 37.59
N LEU A 15 31.90 41.11 37.39
CA LEU A 15 30.96 41.65 38.42
C LEU A 15 30.14 42.89 37.95
N LEU A 16 28.83 42.84 38.28
CA LEU A 16 27.83 43.92 38.36
C LEU A 16 28.07 44.84 39.59
N PRO A 17 27.43 46.02 39.63
CA PRO A 17 26.46 46.35 40.71
C PRO A 17 25.18 46.99 40.12
N VAL A 18 23.93 46.90 40.60
CA VAL A 18 23.25 46.88 41.92
C VAL A 18 23.14 48.24 42.65
N VAL A 19 22.01 48.92 42.39
CA VAL A 19 21.02 49.58 43.31
C VAL A 19 21.45 50.82 44.14
N ARG A 20 20.73 51.96 43.99
CA ARG A 20 19.79 52.58 44.99
C ARG A 20 19.35 54.02 44.68
N ASP A 21 18.02 54.13 44.64
CA ASP A 21 17.09 55.19 45.07
C ASP A 21 17.62 56.48 45.71
N LEU A 22 17.03 57.61 45.28
CA LEU A 22 16.59 58.70 46.17
C LEU A 22 15.25 59.28 45.65
N LYS A 23 14.42 59.67 46.62
CA LYS A 23 12.98 59.92 46.58
C LYS A 23 12.70 61.41 46.94
N ASN A 24 11.49 61.87 46.61
CA ASN A 24 10.74 63.02 47.18
C ASN A 24 11.16 64.44 46.75
N GLU A 25 10.30 65.47 46.62
CA GLU A 25 8.84 65.72 46.51
C GLU A 25 8.68 67.26 46.30
N ASP A 26 7.45 67.74 46.04
CA ASP A 26 6.94 69.14 46.12
C ASP A 26 7.20 70.09 44.91
N GLU A 27 6.33 70.99 44.43
CA GLU A 27 4.95 71.44 44.76
C GLU A 27 4.42 72.33 43.59
N HIS A 28 3.13 72.70 43.67
CA HIS A 28 2.26 73.47 42.75
C HIS A 28 2.71 74.88 42.25
N SER A 29 2.27 75.27 41.04
CA SER A 29 1.66 76.59 40.74
C SER A 29 1.07 76.70 39.31
N GLU A 30 -0.13 77.28 39.20
CA GLU A 30 -0.91 77.59 37.98
C GLU A 30 -0.26 78.64 37.03
N SER A 31 -0.57 78.58 35.73
CA SER A 31 -1.10 79.73 34.94
C SER A 31 -1.33 79.38 33.46
N GLU A 32 -2.33 80.07 32.89
CA GLU A 32 -2.97 79.91 31.58
C GLU A 32 -2.09 80.26 30.36
N HIS A 33 -2.25 79.53 29.25
CA HIS A 33 -2.78 80.01 27.96
C HIS A 33 -2.31 79.18 26.74
N VAL A 34 -3.30 78.62 26.02
CA VAL A 34 -3.43 78.49 24.56
C VAL A 34 -2.27 77.85 23.76
N ASN A 35 -2.49 76.62 23.26
CA ASN A 35 -2.59 76.43 21.81
C ASN A 35 -3.20 75.08 21.38
N ASN A 36 -4.06 75.16 20.37
CA ASN A 36 -4.67 74.05 19.65
C ASN A 36 -3.62 73.20 18.94
N GLN A 37 -3.56 71.89 19.20
CA GLN A 37 -3.29 70.90 18.15
C GLN A 37 -3.68 69.49 18.61
N MET A 38 -4.39 68.77 17.72
CA MET A 38 -4.57 67.30 17.70
C MET A 38 -5.57 66.68 18.69
N ARG A 39 -6.85 66.74 18.31
CA ARG A 39 -7.89 65.76 18.68
C ARG A 39 -8.22 64.96 17.42
N LYS A 40 -7.59 63.79 17.21
CA LYS A 40 -8.03 62.87 16.14
C LYS A 40 -7.63 61.39 16.27
N ASP A 41 -7.21 60.87 17.42
CA ASP A 41 -6.82 59.44 17.51
C ASP A 41 -7.62 58.61 18.53
N ASP A 42 -8.57 59.19 19.27
CA ASP A 42 -9.36 58.43 20.25
C ASP A 42 -10.69 57.85 19.69
N SER A 43 -11.09 58.21 18.46
CA SER A 43 -12.39 57.81 17.90
C SER A 43 -12.44 56.37 17.34
N ILE A 44 -11.29 55.74 17.09
CA ILE A 44 -11.22 54.44 16.42
C ILE A 44 -11.30 53.28 17.44
N CYS A 45 -10.78 53.48 18.66
CA CYS A 45 -10.82 52.46 19.71
C CYS A 45 -12.22 52.28 20.33
N ASP A 46 -13.03 53.34 20.39
CA ASP A 46 -14.40 53.26 20.93
C ASP A 46 -15.40 52.61 19.95
N THR A 47 -15.17 52.75 18.64
CA THR A 47 -16.00 52.08 17.61
C THR A 47 -15.74 50.58 17.54
N LEU A 48 -14.49 50.14 17.78
CA LEU A 48 -14.09 48.73 17.85
C LEU A 48 -14.57 48.02 19.15
N SER A 49 -14.83 48.77 20.22
CA SER A 49 -15.31 48.22 21.51
C SER A 49 -16.84 48.20 21.63
N SER A 50 -17.56 48.89 20.75
CA SER A 50 -19.01 49.01 20.84
C SER A 50 -19.72 47.65 20.74
N PRO A 51 -20.78 47.40 21.55
CA PRO A 51 -21.52 46.15 21.51
C PRO A 51 -22.16 45.90 20.13
N LEU A 52 -22.54 46.95 19.42
CA LEU A 52 -23.05 46.88 18.05
C LEU A 52 -21.99 46.37 17.06
N PHE A 53 -20.74 46.82 17.16
CA PHE A 53 -19.66 46.36 16.29
C PHE A 53 -19.30 44.89 16.55
N ARG A 54 -19.33 44.45 17.81
CA ARG A 54 -19.17 43.03 18.17
C ARG A 54 -20.29 42.16 17.62
N ILE A 55 -21.53 42.64 17.65
CA ILE A 55 -22.68 41.94 17.04
C ILE A 55 -22.49 41.83 15.53
N ILE A 56 -22.04 42.89 14.85
CA ILE A 56 -21.79 42.86 13.40
C ILE A 56 -20.70 41.84 13.06
N ILE A 57 -19.59 41.81 13.80
CA ILE A 57 -18.53 40.80 13.61
C ILE A 57 -19.08 39.38 13.84
N CYS A 58 -19.84 39.15 14.90
CA CYS A 58 -20.45 37.85 15.17
C CYS A 58 -21.39 37.42 14.04
N VAL A 59 -22.20 38.34 13.50
CA VAL A 59 -23.09 38.07 12.36
C VAL A 59 -22.29 37.74 11.11
N VAL A 60 -21.21 38.48 10.81
CA VAL A 60 -20.32 38.18 9.67
C VAL A 60 -19.66 36.81 9.83
N ILE A 61 -19.16 36.47 11.02
CA ILE A 61 -18.56 35.15 11.30
C ILE A 61 -19.61 34.04 11.13
N VAL A 62 -20.83 34.23 11.64
CA VAL A 62 -21.91 33.25 11.48
C VAL A 62 -22.27 33.10 10.00
N VAL A 63 -22.38 34.19 9.24
CA VAL A 63 -22.66 34.15 7.80
C VAL A 63 -21.53 33.44 7.05
N VAL A 64 -20.27 33.71 7.36
CA VAL A 64 -19.11 33.01 6.77
C VAL A 64 -19.13 31.52 7.13
N ILE A 65 -19.45 31.16 8.36
CA ILE A 65 -19.60 29.75 8.78
C ILE A 65 -20.79 29.10 8.05
N LEU A 66 -21.89 29.80 7.83
CA LEU A 66 -23.05 29.30 7.10
C LEU A 66 -22.75 29.14 5.61
N ILE A 67 -21.98 30.05 4.99
CA ILE A 67 -21.49 29.92 3.62
C ILE A 67 -20.51 28.74 3.52
N TYR A 68 -19.53 28.65 4.42
CA TYR A 68 -18.61 27.53 4.48
C TYR A 68 -19.32 26.20 4.73
N LYS A 69 -20.34 26.18 5.60
CA LYS A 69 -21.17 24.98 5.81
C LYS A 69 -22.03 24.69 4.58
N SER A 70 -22.53 25.69 3.86
CA SER A 70 -23.27 25.51 2.61
C SER A 70 -22.37 24.94 1.51
N ASP A 71 -21.17 25.47 1.32
CA ASP A 71 -20.20 25.00 0.34
C ASP A 71 -19.63 23.63 0.74
N TYR A 72 -19.36 23.42 2.03
CA TYR A 72 -18.94 22.12 2.55
C TYR A 72 -20.07 21.09 2.47
N PHE A 73 -21.32 21.49 2.70
CA PHE A 73 -22.50 20.64 2.54
C PHE A 73 -22.76 20.34 1.06
N HIS A 74 -22.60 21.29 0.14
CA HIS A 74 -22.66 21.01 -1.31
C HIS A 74 -21.50 20.14 -1.79
N TYR A 75 -20.29 20.33 -1.28
CA TYR A 75 -19.14 19.49 -1.56
C TYR A 75 -19.34 18.07 -1.01
N PHE A 76 -19.85 17.94 0.22
CA PHE A 76 -20.14 16.66 0.87
C PHE A 76 -21.35 15.95 0.28
N HIS A 77 -22.40 16.69 -0.13
CA HIS A 77 -23.58 16.13 -0.79
C HIS A 77 -23.32 15.79 -2.25
N SER A 78 -22.45 16.52 -2.95
CA SER A 78 -21.91 16.12 -4.27
C SER A 78 -21.11 14.82 -4.15
N LYS A 79 -20.34 14.64 -3.06
CA LYS A 79 -19.61 13.40 -2.79
C LYS A 79 -20.55 12.27 -2.35
N ASN A 80 -21.58 12.54 -1.56
CA ASN A 80 -22.57 11.53 -1.16
C ASN A 80 -23.55 11.17 -2.29
N GLU A 81 -23.93 12.05 -3.20
CA GLU A 81 -24.70 11.62 -4.38
C GLU A 81 -23.83 10.80 -5.34
N LYS A 82 -22.54 11.13 -5.50
CA LYS A 82 -21.60 10.30 -6.28
C LYS A 82 -21.22 8.99 -5.57
N SER A 83 -21.21 8.97 -4.24
CA SER A 83 -20.89 7.79 -3.41
C SER A 83 -22.11 6.92 -3.13
N SER A 84 -23.32 7.47 -3.09
CA SER A 84 -24.58 6.73 -2.84
C SER A 84 -25.31 6.33 -4.12
N ARG A 85 -25.04 6.94 -5.29
CA ARG A 85 -25.42 6.34 -6.59
C ARG A 85 -24.51 5.18 -7.01
N LEU A 86 -23.36 4.99 -6.35
CA LEU A 86 -22.45 3.88 -6.62
C LEU A 86 -22.73 2.61 -5.78
N ILE A 87 -23.54 2.70 -4.71
CA ILE A 87 -23.68 1.60 -3.72
C ILE A 87 -25.00 0.82 -3.84
N ILE A 88 -25.92 1.16 -4.75
CA ILE A 88 -27.15 0.36 -5.04
C ILE A 88 -27.16 -0.19 -6.48
N LYS A 89 -26.01 -0.68 -6.97
CA LYS A 89 -25.95 -1.48 -8.22
C LYS A 89 -25.15 -2.78 -8.07
N THR A 90 -25.15 -3.38 -6.88
CA THR A 90 -24.80 -4.80 -6.73
C THR A 90 -26.04 -5.65 -6.95
N SER A 91 -26.35 -5.92 -8.22
CA SER A 91 -26.76 -7.23 -8.76
C SER A 91 -27.29 -7.03 -10.18
N TRP A 92 -26.70 -7.71 -11.15
CA TRP A 92 -27.22 -7.92 -12.52
C TRP A 92 -27.51 -6.68 -13.38
N ASN A 93 -26.50 -6.26 -14.14
CA ASN A 93 -26.73 -5.54 -15.41
C ASN A 93 -25.66 -5.92 -16.44
N TYR A 94 -25.46 -7.23 -16.63
CA TYR A 94 -24.49 -7.79 -17.57
C TYR A 94 -25.08 -8.10 -18.97
N SER A 95 -26.23 -7.53 -19.34
CA SER A 95 -26.95 -8.00 -20.54
C SER A 95 -27.56 -6.93 -21.44
N LYS A 96 -27.10 -5.67 -21.39
CA LYS A 96 -27.59 -4.65 -22.33
C LYS A 96 -26.52 -3.67 -22.80
N MET A 97 -25.58 -4.19 -23.58
CA MET A 97 -24.83 -3.40 -24.56
C MET A 97 -24.58 -4.31 -25.76
N LEU A 98 -25.47 -4.24 -26.74
CA LEU A 98 -25.44 -5.02 -27.97
C LEU A 98 -25.47 -4.03 -29.14
N TYR A 99 -24.49 -4.19 -30.05
CA TYR A 99 -24.27 -3.56 -31.37
C TYR A 99 -23.62 -2.16 -31.32
N GLU A 100 -22.46 -1.87 -31.96
CA GLU A 100 -21.83 -2.38 -33.19
C GLU A 100 -20.28 -2.15 -33.18
N ASP A 101 -19.56 -2.90 -34.03
CA ASP A 101 -18.12 -2.87 -34.38
C ASP A 101 -17.05 -3.34 -33.36
N ASP A 102 -16.49 -4.54 -33.63
CA ASP A 102 -15.21 -5.19 -33.20
C ASP A 102 -14.68 -5.07 -31.73
N GLU A 103 -15.38 -4.38 -30.83
CA GLU A 103 -14.86 -3.95 -29.53
C GLU A 103 -15.69 -4.48 -28.35
N GLY A 104 -15.29 -5.64 -27.82
CA GLY A 104 -15.87 -6.24 -26.61
C GLY A 104 -14.86 -6.65 -25.54
N LYS A 105 -13.57 -6.35 -25.75
CA LYS A 105 -12.53 -6.60 -24.74
C LYS A 105 -12.24 -5.29 -23.99
N PRO A 106 -12.22 -5.28 -22.65
CA PRO A 106 -11.77 -4.11 -21.90
C PRO A 106 -10.36 -3.72 -22.37
N GLN A 107 -10.22 -2.51 -22.91
CA GLN A 107 -8.93 -1.98 -23.34
C GLN A 107 -8.03 -1.83 -22.11
N ILE A 108 -6.88 -2.50 -22.11
CA ILE A 108 -5.91 -2.41 -21.01
C ILE A 108 -5.20 -1.07 -21.10
N GLU A 109 -5.37 -0.22 -20.09
CA GLU A 109 -4.70 1.07 -20.02
C GLU A 109 -3.20 0.89 -19.86
N VAL A 110 -2.43 1.42 -20.82
CA VAL A 110 -0.97 1.49 -20.75
C VAL A 110 -0.59 2.85 -20.16
N ILE A 111 0.05 2.82 -18.99
CA ILE A 111 0.38 4.03 -18.22
C ILE A 111 1.64 4.68 -18.75
N GLU A 112 2.64 3.85 -19.04
CA GLU A 112 3.98 4.25 -19.45
C GLU A 112 4.56 3.13 -20.31
N ILE A 113 5.35 3.52 -21.31
CA ILE A 113 6.13 2.59 -22.12
C ILE A 113 7.58 2.71 -21.67
N LEU A 114 8.14 1.61 -21.15
CA LEU A 114 9.55 1.49 -20.79
C LEU A 114 10.13 0.30 -21.57
N PRO A 115 10.93 0.53 -22.63
CA PRO A 115 11.53 -0.55 -23.41
C PRO A 115 12.21 -1.60 -22.53
N ASN A 116 12.01 -2.87 -22.88
CA ASN A 116 12.58 -4.03 -22.18
C ASN A 116 12.25 -4.09 -20.67
N CYS A 117 11.23 -3.35 -20.20
CA CYS A 117 10.93 -3.17 -18.78
C CYS A 117 12.15 -2.74 -17.92
N GLY A 118 13.12 -2.06 -18.55
CA GLY A 118 14.35 -1.62 -17.89
C GLY A 118 15.40 -2.72 -17.65
N LEU A 119 15.26 -3.91 -18.25
CA LEU A 119 16.33 -4.91 -18.28
C LEU A 119 17.52 -4.38 -19.10
N GLN A 120 18.73 -4.60 -18.58
CA GLN A 120 19.98 -4.24 -19.28
C GLN A 120 20.26 -5.14 -20.48
N THR A 121 19.83 -6.39 -20.41
CA THR A 121 20.00 -7.41 -21.46
C THR A 121 18.65 -7.74 -22.09
N ILE A 122 18.63 -7.96 -23.40
CA ILE A 122 17.44 -8.39 -24.12
C ILE A 122 17.19 -9.87 -23.83
N CYS A 123 15.93 -10.24 -23.63
CA CYS A 123 15.53 -11.64 -23.47
C CYS A 123 15.75 -12.45 -24.76
N SER A 124 15.91 -13.77 -24.63
CA SER A 124 15.90 -14.67 -25.78
C SER A 124 14.56 -14.59 -26.53
N GLU A 125 14.53 -15.01 -27.80
CA GLU A 125 13.33 -14.93 -28.66
C GLU A 125 12.11 -15.68 -28.11
N ASN A 126 12.34 -16.70 -27.27
CA ASN A 126 11.29 -17.48 -26.61
C ASN A 126 10.88 -16.93 -25.23
N ALA A 127 11.31 -15.72 -24.87
CA ALA A 127 11.02 -15.09 -23.59
C ALA A 127 10.69 -13.60 -23.74
N PHE A 128 10.00 -13.04 -22.76
CA PHE A 128 9.62 -11.63 -22.73
C PHE A 128 10.02 -10.95 -21.42
N PRO A 129 10.30 -9.64 -21.46
CA PRO A 129 10.71 -8.88 -20.30
C PRO A 129 9.50 -8.58 -19.40
N VAL A 130 9.69 -8.78 -18.09
CA VAL A 130 8.74 -8.44 -17.04
C VAL A 130 9.46 -7.68 -15.94
N HIS A 131 8.83 -6.65 -15.39
CA HIS A 131 9.25 -6.03 -14.14
C HIS A 131 8.11 -6.06 -13.13
N ILE A 132 8.37 -6.62 -11.95
CA ILE A 132 7.44 -6.76 -10.83
C ILE A 132 7.97 -5.94 -9.66
N TYR A 133 7.17 -4.99 -9.19
CA TYR A 133 7.47 -4.18 -8.02
C TYR A 133 6.33 -4.27 -7.00
N THR A 134 6.57 -4.83 -5.82
CA THR A 134 5.52 -5.07 -4.81
C THR A 134 5.26 -3.89 -3.88
N GLY A 135 6.06 -2.83 -3.95
CA GLY A 135 5.96 -1.69 -3.05
C GLY A 135 6.59 -1.91 -1.66
N LYS A 136 7.20 -0.87 -1.10
CA LYS A 136 7.84 -0.91 0.23
C LYS A 136 6.85 -0.82 1.39
N ASN A 137 5.73 -0.14 1.17
CA ASN A 137 4.68 0.09 2.17
C ASN A 137 3.39 0.57 1.46
N LYS A 138 2.33 0.84 2.23
CA LYS A 138 1.02 1.29 1.72
C LYS A 138 1.00 2.55 0.84
N THR A 139 2.07 3.35 0.81
CA THR A 139 2.16 4.59 0.02
C THR A 139 3.09 4.47 -1.19
N ASP A 140 3.84 3.39 -1.27
CA ASP A 140 4.78 3.12 -2.36
C ASP A 140 4.19 2.07 -3.28
N PHE A 141 3.38 2.55 -4.23
CA PHE A 141 2.45 1.74 -5.03
C PHE A 141 3.13 0.66 -5.88
N PRO A 142 2.41 -0.45 -6.14
CA PRO A 142 2.94 -1.55 -6.94
C PRO A 142 3.11 -1.14 -8.39
N LYS A 143 4.04 -1.80 -9.09
CA LYS A 143 4.23 -1.63 -10.54
C LYS A 143 4.36 -2.97 -11.23
N LEU A 144 3.77 -3.04 -12.43
CA LEU A 144 3.90 -4.19 -13.31
C LEU A 144 4.15 -3.71 -14.74
N CYS A 145 5.31 -4.07 -15.28
CA CYS A 145 5.61 -3.93 -16.70
C CYS A 145 5.67 -5.30 -17.37
N ILE A 146 5.02 -5.41 -18.53
CA ILE A 146 5.01 -6.60 -19.38
C ILE A 146 5.33 -6.15 -20.81
N MET A 147 6.35 -6.75 -21.44
CA MET A 147 6.73 -6.44 -22.84
C MET A 147 6.93 -4.93 -23.09
N GLY A 148 7.50 -4.25 -22.10
CA GLY A 148 7.78 -2.82 -22.14
C GLY A 148 6.59 -1.89 -21.87
N LYS A 149 5.43 -2.42 -21.47
CA LYS A 149 4.24 -1.64 -21.14
C LYS A 149 3.95 -1.74 -19.64
N TYR A 150 3.96 -0.62 -18.93
CA TYR A 150 3.44 -0.56 -17.57
C TYR A 150 1.92 -0.56 -17.59
N VAL A 151 1.35 -1.64 -17.04
CA VAL A 151 -0.09 -1.87 -16.94
C VAL A 151 -0.61 -1.74 -15.51
N MET A 152 0.30 -1.64 -14.53
CA MET A 152 -0.03 -1.23 -13.16
C MET A 152 0.98 -0.20 -12.66
N SER A 153 0.50 0.94 -12.12
CA SER A 153 1.29 2.02 -11.50
C SER A 153 0.37 3.02 -10.77
N PHE A 154 0.97 3.93 -10.00
CA PHE A 154 0.30 4.92 -9.14
C PHE A 154 -0.82 5.69 -9.85
N ASN A 155 -2.00 5.70 -9.21
CA ASN A 155 -3.12 6.62 -9.49
C ASN A 155 -3.73 6.56 -10.90
N ARG A 156 -3.41 5.54 -11.71
CA ARG A 156 -3.93 5.40 -13.08
C ARG A 156 -4.43 4.00 -13.44
N THR A 157 -4.20 2.98 -12.63
CA THR A 157 -4.62 1.59 -12.94
C THR A 157 -4.98 0.81 -11.69
N LEU A 158 -5.55 -0.37 -11.89
CA LEU A 158 -6.04 -1.31 -10.89
C LEU A 158 -4.99 -1.79 -9.87
N GLY A 159 -3.73 -1.36 -9.91
CA GLY A 159 -2.74 -1.75 -8.90
C GLY A 159 -3.16 -1.30 -7.49
N GLY A 160 -3.43 -2.24 -6.59
CA GLY A 160 -4.06 -1.98 -5.30
C GLY A 160 -3.64 -2.96 -4.21
N ARG A 161 -4.09 -2.70 -2.97
CA ARG A 161 -3.79 -3.56 -1.81
C ARG A 161 -4.29 -4.98 -2.10
N GLY A 162 -3.60 -6.00 -1.59
CA GLY A 162 -3.98 -7.39 -1.78
C GLY A 162 -3.22 -8.08 -2.91
N ILE A 163 -3.89 -8.94 -3.67
CA ILE A 163 -3.33 -9.69 -4.79
C ILE A 163 -3.62 -8.96 -6.09
N ASN A 164 -2.55 -8.60 -6.80
CA ASN A 164 -2.57 -8.04 -8.14
C ASN A 164 -2.29 -9.16 -9.14
N VAL A 165 -3.02 -9.16 -10.27
CA VAL A 165 -2.92 -10.23 -11.28
C VAL A 165 -2.93 -9.67 -12.71
N ALA A 166 -2.12 -10.28 -13.58
CA ALA A 166 -2.17 -10.07 -15.01
C ALA A 166 -2.16 -11.41 -15.77
N VAL A 167 -2.79 -11.42 -16.94
CA VAL A 167 -2.99 -12.60 -17.78
C VAL A 167 -2.46 -12.32 -19.17
N ILE A 168 -1.69 -13.23 -19.72
CA ILE A 168 -1.03 -13.08 -21.02
C ILE A 168 -1.35 -14.31 -21.87
N GLU A 169 -1.72 -14.07 -23.13
CA GLU A 169 -1.81 -15.09 -24.17
C GLU A 169 -0.43 -15.29 -24.80
N PRO A 170 0.26 -16.42 -24.55
CA PRO A 170 1.63 -16.61 -25.02
C PRO A 170 1.75 -16.76 -26.54
N LYS A 171 0.66 -17.08 -27.27
CA LYS A 171 0.71 -17.22 -28.74
C LYS A 171 0.64 -15.89 -29.48
N THR A 172 -0.16 -14.95 -28.98
CA THR A 172 -0.38 -13.64 -29.61
C THR A 172 0.42 -12.53 -28.93
N TYR A 173 1.09 -12.84 -27.81
CA TYR A 173 1.84 -11.88 -27.00
C TYR A 173 0.97 -10.73 -26.48
N THR A 174 -0.32 -10.98 -26.27
CA THR A 174 -1.28 -9.98 -25.81
C THR A 174 -1.54 -10.14 -24.33
N ILE A 175 -1.55 -9.02 -23.60
CA ILE A 175 -2.08 -8.97 -22.24
C ILE A 175 -3.61 -9.04 -22.38
N LEU A 176 -4.23 -10.04 -21.76
CA LEU A 176 -5.67 -10.31 -21.84
C LEU A 176 -6.46 -9.61 -20.74
N ALA A 177 -5.85 -9.49 -19.55
CA ALA A 177 -6.47 -8.88 -18.40
C ALA A 177 -5.45 -8.47 -17.35
N VAL A 178 -5.83 -7.46 -16.57
CA VAL A 178 -5.09 -6.89 -15.46
C VAL A 178 -6.13 -6.59 -14.39
N ASN A 179 -5.94 -7.05 -13.15
CA ASN A 179 -6.93 -6.89 -12.09
C ASN A 179 -6.28 -6.87 -10.70
N ASN A 180 -7.04 -6.42 -9.70
CA ASN A 180 -6.65 -6.42 -8.30
C ASN A 180 -7.78 -6.94 -7.41
N PHE A 181 -7.39 -7.63 -6.34
CA PHE A 181 -8.27 -8.18 -5.34
C PHE A 181 -7.76 -7.79 -3.97
N ASP A 182 -8.48 -6.91 -3.29
CA ASP A 182 -8.18 -6.53 -1.90
C ASP A 182 -8.52 -7.66 -0.93
N THR A 183 -7.55 -8.56 -0.77
CA THR A 183 -7.59 -9.69 0.16
C THR A 183 -7.20 -9.31 1.59
N TYR A 184 -7.19 -8.02 1.93
CA TYR A 184 -7.14 -7.54 3.31
C TYR A 184 -8.55 -7.16 3.82
N GLU A 185 -9.31 -6.45 2.99
CA GLU A 185 -10.64 -5.97 3.33
C GLU A 185 -11.73 -7.00 2.99
N TYR A 186 -11.63 -7.65 1.83
CA TYR A 186 -12.65 -8.56 1.30
C TYR A 186 -12.15 -10.00 1.18
N ASN A 187 -13.10 -10.93 1.18
CA ASN A 187 -12.81 -12.34 0.99
C ASN A 187 -12.28 -12.61 -0.44
N SER A 188 -11.27 -13.47 -0.57
CA SER A 188 -10.67 -13.84 -1.85
C SER A 188 -11.56 -14.69 -2.78
N SER A 189 -12.81 -14.99 -2.44
CA SER A 189 -13.74 -15.72 -3.34
C SER A 189 -13.95 -15.02 -4.70
N ASN A 190 -13.88 -13.70 -4.76
CA ASN A 190 -13.98 -12.98 -6.04
C ASN A 190 -12.77 -13.24 -6.94
N LEU A 191 -11.58 -13.42 -6.35
CA LEU A 191 -10.40 -13.88 -7.08
C LEU A 191 -10.69 -15.30 -7.61
N ASP A 192 -11.20 -16.20 -6.78
CA ASP A 192 -11.50 -17.58 -7.20
C ASP A 192 -12.42 -17.66 -8.42
N VAL A 193 -13.55 -16.93 -8.38
CA VAL A 193 -14.52 -16.88 -9.48
C VAL A 193 -13.90 -16.25 -10.73
N TRP A 194 -13.12 -15.17 -10.56
CA TRP A 194 -12.48 -14.50 -11.68
C TRP A 194 -11.43 -15.40 -12.34
N LEU A 195 -10.62 -16.11 -11.56
CA LEU A 195 -9.63 -17.06 -12.07
C LEU A 195 -10.31 -18.19 -12.87
N GLN A 196 -11.43 -18.74 -12.41
CA GLN A 196 -12.14 -19.79 -13.13
C GLN A 196 -12.69 -19.35 -14.50
N ASN A 197 -13.11 -18.09 -14.61
CA ASN A 197 -13.74 -17.58 -15.83
C ASN A 197 -12.73 -17.04 -16.86
N MET A 198 -11.57 -16.56 -16.41
CA MET A 198 -10.67 -15.79 -17.27
C MET A 198 -9.62 -16.65 -17.98
N PHE A 199 -9.31 -17.86 -17.50
CA PHE A 199 -8.15 -18.61 -17.97
C PHE A 199 -8.45 -19.78 -18.89
N LYS A 200 -7.54 -19.97 -19.84
CA LYS A 200 -7.44 -21.17 -20.66
C LYS A 200 -6.07 -21.81 -20.41
N ILE A 201 -5.99 -23.12 -20.63
CA ILE A 201 -4.72 -23.86 -20.57
C ILE A 201 -3.70 -23.16 -21.49
N GLY A 202 -2.49 -22.95 -20.99
CA GLY A 202 -1.41 -22.26 -21.67
C GLY A 202 -1.30 -20.77 -21.37
N HIS A 203 -2.32 -20.08 -20.86
CA HIS A 203 -2.18 -18.66 -20.47
C HIS A 203 -1.09 -18.50 -19.40
N ILE A 204 -0.27 -17.46 -19.54
CA ILE A 204 0.70 -17.07 -18.51
C ILE A 204 0.02 -16.10 -17.55
N ILE A 205 0.26 -16.28 -16.26
CA ILE A 205 -0.37 -15.51 -15.19
C ILE A 205 0.72 -14.97 -14.27
N ILE A 206 0.66 -13.69 -13.98
CA ILE A 206 1.54 -13.02 -13.01
C ILE A 206 0.68 -12.62 -11.82
N PHE A 207 0.98 -13.16 -10.65
CA PHE A 207 0.43 -12.74 -9.37
C PHE A 207 1.50 -12.01 -8.57
N PHE A 208 1.14 -10.96 -7.86
CA PHE A 208 2.02 -10.33 -6.89
C PHE A 208 1.25 -9.53 -5.84
N THR A 209 1.85 -9.35 -4.67
CA THR A 209 1.23 -8.65 -3.55
C THR A 209 1.51 -7.16 -3.56
N PHE A 210 0.63 -6.41 -2.90
CA PHE A 210 0.92 -5.06 -2.41
C PHE A 210 0.27 -4.81 -1.06
N ASP A 211 1.00 -4.10 -0.18
CA ASP A 211 0.64 -3.75 1.20
C ASP A 211 0.36 -4.98 2.09
N GLU A 212 -0.80 -5.61 1.94
CA GLU A 212 -1.23 -6.76 2.73
C GLU A 212 -2.19 -7.62 1.90
N ALA A 213 -1.90 -8.92 1.79
CA ALA A 213 -2.67 -9.82 0.92
C ALA A 213 -3.15 -11.11 1.61
N SER A 214 -2.84 -11.32 2.88
CA SER A 214 -3.03 -12.61 3.56
C SER A 214 -4.27 -12.65 4.46
N LYS A 215 -4.74 -11.51 5.00
CA LYS A 215 -5.73 -11.46 6.09
C LYS A 215 -7.07 -12.12 5.73
N LYS A 216 -7.53 -11.97 4.49
CA LYS A 216 -8.78 -12.55 3.97
C LYS A 216 -8.53 -13.52 2.81
N LEU A 217 -7.29 -14.00 2.67
CA LEU A 217 -6.94 -15.03 1.69
C LEU A 217 -7.39 -16.41 2.17
N THR A 218 -8.39 -16.98 1.48
CA THR A 218 -9.00 -18.23 1.89
C THR A 218 -8.12 -19.44 1.59
N LYS A 219 -8.38 -20.55 2.32
CA LYS A 219 -7.77 -21.86 2.05
C LYS A 219 -8.04 -22.33 0.61
N ASN A 220 -9.23 -22.04 0.07
CA ASN A 220 -9.57 -22.41 -1.30
C ASN A 220 -8.67 -21.69 -2.32
N THR A 221 -8.51 -20.37 -2.17
CA THR A 221 -7.61 -19.59 -3.03
C THR A 221 -6.16 -20.05 -2.92
N ARG A 222 -5.66 -20.33 -1.71
CA ARG A 222 -4.30 -20.87 -1.52
C ARG A 222 -4.13 -22.21 -2.23
N ASN A 223 -5.11 -23.12 -2.10
CA ASN A 223 -5.08 -24.40 -2.78
C ASN A 223 -5.12 -24.26 -4.31
N MET A 224 -5.89 -23.29 -4.82
CA MET A 224 -5.92 -23.04 -6.26
C MET A 224 -4.59 -22.48 -6.77
N LEU A 225 -3.98 -21.54 -6.06
CA LEU A 225 -2.65 -21.01 -6.40
C LEU A 225 -1.56 -22.09 -6.30
N TYR A 226 -1.66 -23.00 -5.32
CA TYR A 226 -0.79 -24.19 -5.23
C TYR A 226 -0.93 -25.09 -6.47
N LYS A 227 -2.18 -25.38 -6.89
CA LYS A 227 -2.45 -26.14 -8.13
C LYS A 227 -1.97 -25.42 -9.39
N MET A 228 -1.84 -24.10 -9.35
CA MET A 228 -1.22 -23.28 -10.40
C MET A 228 0.32 -23.22 -10.27
N GLY A 229 0.93 -24.11 -9.49
CA GLY A 229 2.39 -24.22 -9.39
C GLY A 229 3.05 -23.28 -8.37
N SER A 230 2.29 -22.71 -7.43
CA SER A 230 2.92 -22.03 -6.28
C SER A 230 3.45 -23.05 -5.28
N GLY A 231 4.73 -22.95 -4.93
CA GLY A 231 5.34 -23.66 -3.82
C GLY A 231 5.29 -22.89 -2.50
N LYS A 232 5.10 -21.56 -2.53
CA LYS A 232 5.23 -20.69 -1.34
C LYS A 232 3.93 -20.04 -0.87
N ILE A 233 2.80 -20.20 -1.57
CA ILE A 233 1.55 -19.53 -1.21
C ILE A 233 1.03 -19.93 0.16
N GLN A 234 1.31 -21.15 0.64
CA GLN A 234 0.88 -21.57 1.98
C GLN A 234 1.61 -20.78 3.08
N ASP A 235 2.81 -20.29 2.79
CA ASP A 235 3.63 -19.51 3.71
C ASP A 235 3.32 -18.00 3.70
N LEU A 236 2.40 -17.54 2.84
CA LEU A 236 2.06 -16.14 2.74
C LEU A 236 1.36 -15.65 4.02
N ARG A 237 2.05 -14.79 4.78
CA ARG A 237 1.62 -14.20 6.06
C ARG A 237 1.43 -12.68 5.94
N TYR A 238 0.99 -12.07 7.04
CA TYR A 238 0.67 -10.65 7.12
C TYR A 238 1.83 -9.78 6.62
N ARG A 239 1.60 -9.00 5.55
CA ARG A 239 2.59 -8.10 4.93
C ARG A 239 3.87 -8.76 4.40
N CYS A 240 3.86 -10.07 4.17
CA CYS A 240 4.87 -10.68 3.29
C CYS A 240 4.76 -10.07 1.88
N GLN A 241 5.88 -9.94 1.18
CA GLN A 241 5.85 -9.67 -0.26
C GLN A 241 6.00 -10.97 -1.01
N TRP A 242 5.23 -11.15 -2.07
CA TRP A 242 5.23 -12.38 -2.86
C TRP A 242 4.92 -12.06 -4.31
N TYR A 243 5.57 -12.78 -5.22
CA TYR A 243 5.12 -12.90 -6.60
C TYR A 243 5.19 -14.35 -7.05
N LEU A 244 4.35 -14.68 -8.03
CA LEU A 244 4.36 -15.90 -8.79
C LEU A 244 4.11 -15.56 -10.26
N VAL A 245 5.02 -15.98 -11.13
CA VAL A 245 4.75 -16.07 -12.57
C VAL A 245 4.54 -17.54 -12.89
N THR A 246 3.40 -17.89 -13.48
CA THR A 246 3.06 -19.29 -13.77
C THR A 246 2.33 -19.43 -15.09
N GLN A 247 2.09 -20.67 -15.51
CA GLN A 247 1.34 -21.01 -16.71
C GLN A 247 0.18 -21.94 -16.37
N MET A 248 -1.01 -21.63 -16.87
CA MET A 248 -2.19 -22.46 -16.62
C MET A 248 -1.98 -23.87 -17.21
N GLY A 249 -2.08 -24.89 -16.37
CA GLY A 249 -1.77 -26.28 -16.74
C GLY A 249 -0.30 -26.69 -16.53
N ILE A 250 0.50 -25.87 -15.85
CA ILE A 250 1.86 -26.22 -15.43
C ILE A 250 1.86 -27.52 -14.60
N GLN A 251 2.89 -28.35 -14.83
CA GLN A 251 3.17 -29.54 -14.03
C GLN A 251 4.28 -29.20 -13.03
N GLY A 252 4.03 -29.40 -11.74
CA GLY A 252 4.98 -29.08 -10.68
C GLY A 252 4.97 -27.61 -10.25
N ILE A 253 6.08 -27.16 -9.66
CA ILE A 253 6.22 -25.81 -9.07
C ILE A 253 6.87 -24.85 -10.07
N SER A 254 6.33 -23.65 -10.23
CA SER A 254 6.92 -22.64 -11.09
C SER A 254 8.31 -22.23 -10.58
N PRO A 255 9.34 -22.15 -11.44
CA PRO A 255 10.64 -21.62 -11.05
C PRO A 255 10.62 -20.09 -10.84
N TYR A 256 9.53 -19.41 -11.20
CA TYR A 256 9.39 -17.96 -11.10
C TYR A 256 8.50 -17.58 -9.91
N GLU A 257 8.98 -17.86 -8.70
CA GLU A 257 8.29 -17.52 -7.46
C GLU A 257 9.27 -17.02 -6.41
N LYS A 258 8.93 -15.93 -5.72
CA LYS A 258 9.70 -15.44 -4.58
C LYS A 258 8.76 -14.92 -3.50
N ILE A 259 9.18 -15.09 -2.25
CA ILE A 259 8.53 -14.53 -1.08
C ILE A 259 9.59 -13.88 -0.20
N THR A 260 9.27 -12.72 0.38
CA THR A 260 10.01 -12.12 1.50
C THR A 260 9.10 -12.10 2.71
N TYR A 261 9.65 -12.46 3.86
CA TYR A 261 8.88 -12.60 5.09
C TYR A 261 8.89 -11.30 5.88
N SER A 262 7.72 -10.93 6.39
CA SER A 262 7.61 -9.80 7.31
C SER A 262 8.16 -10.18 8.67
N HIS A 263 8.74 -9.19 9.36
CA HIS A 263 9.13 -9.32 10.76
C HIS A 263 8.29 -8.36 11.60
N LYS A 264 7.61 -8.92 12.62
CA LYS A 264 6.63 -8.19 13.45
C LYS A 264 5.48 -7.64 12.59
N ASN A 265 5.05 -6.41 12.86
CA ASN A 265 3.99 -5.74 12.11
C ASN A 265 4.51 -4.87 10.96
N ASN A 266 5.76 -5.02 10.52
CA ASN A 266 6.32 -4.24 9.42
C ASN A 266 6.09 -4.93 8.06
N TRP A 267 6.22 -4.16 6.98
CA TRP A 267 6.27 -4.72 5.63
C TRP A 267 7.58 -5.50 5.43
N ALA A 268 7.50 -6.63 4.75
CA ALA A 268 8.68 -7.37 4.32
C ALA A 268 9.49 -6.58 3.28
N GLU A 269 10.72 -7.02 3.02
CA GLU A 269 11.57 -6.45 1.97
C GLU A 269 10.84 -6.45 0.62
N VAL A 270 10.92 -5.33 -0.10
CA VAL A 270 10.26 -5.17 -1.40
C VAL A 270 10.86 -6.13 -2.42
N LEU A 271 10.01 -6.69 -3.29
CA LEU A 271 10.44 -7.40 -4.48
C LEU A 271 10.44 -6.41 -5.64
N ASP A 272 11.63 -6.11 -6.18
CA ASP A 272 11.89 -5.28 -7.37
C ASP A 272 12.64 -6.15 -8.38
N GLU A 273 11.88 -6.96 -9.12
CA GLU A 273 12.40 -8.06 -9.91
C GLU A 273 12.21 -7.78 -11.39
N ARG A 274 13.29 -7.92 -12.16
CA ARG A 274 13.29 -7.81 -13.62
C ARG A 274 13.68 -9.16 -14.20
N LEU A 275 12.77 -9.77 -14.94
CA LEU A 275 12.86 -11.18 -15.35
C LEU A 275 12.66 -11.31 -16.86
N CYS A 276 13.36 -12.28 -17.46
CA CYS A 276 12.98 -12.84 -18.75
C CYS A 276 12.09 -14.06 -18.51
N VAL A 277 10.81 -13.93 -18.83
CA VAL A 277 9.81 -14.99 -18.64
C VAL A 277 9.61 -15.73 -19.96
N PRO A 278 9.80 -17.06 -20.02
CA PRO A 278 9.60 -17.82 -21.24
C PRO A 278 8.11 -17.91 -21.59
N PHE A 279 7.78 -17.97 -22.89
CA PHE A 279 6.41 -18.18 -23.35
C PHE A 279 5.87 -19.59 -23.03
N HIS A 280 6.76 -20.51 -22.64
CA HIS A 280 6.45 -21.83 -22.11
C HIS A 280 7.21 -22.02 -20.79
N ILE A 281 6.50 -22.08 -19.68
CA ILE A 281 7.07 -22.23 -18.34
C ILE A 281 7.05 -23.72 -17.98
N THR A 282 8.24 -24.29 -17.78
CA THR A 282 8.40 -25.66 -17.29
C THR A 282 8.48 -25.64 -15.77
N GLY A 283 7.55 -26.33 -15.10
CA GLY A 283 7.59 -26.47 -13.65
C GLY A 283 8.65 -27.46 -13.20
N SER A 284 9.18 -27.23 -12.00
CA SER A 284 10.08 -28.16 -11.32
C SER A 284 9.27 -29.31 -10.71
N PRO A 285 9.74 -30.56 -10.82
CA PRO A 285 9.04 -31.70 -10.24
C PRO A 285 8.93 -31.52 -8.73
N ILE A 286 7.78 -31.91 -8.17
CA ILE A 286 7.61 -32.01 -6.72
C ILE A 286 8.39 -33.26 -6.29
N LEU A 287 9.57 -33.06 -5.73
CA LEU A 287 10.26 -34.13 -5.02
C LEU A 287 9.46 -34.39 -3.75
N VAL A 288 8.73 -35.50 -3.74
CA VAL A 288 8.25 -36.06 -2.48
C VAL A 288 9.50 -36.56 -1.78
N ASP A 289 9.98 -35.83 -0.78
CA ASP A 289 10.98 -36.36 0.12
C ASP A 289 10.44 -37.70 0.62
N ASP A 290 11.21 -38.77 0.47
CA ASP A 290 10.88 -40.08 1.02
C ASP A 290 10.99 -40.01 2.55
N LEU A 291 10.01 -39.36 3.17
CA LEU A 291 9.91 -39.10 4.60
C LEU A 291 9.65 -40.39 5.38
N THR A 292 9.48 -41.53 4.71
CA THR A 292 9.25 -42.82 5.38
C THR A 292 10.40 -43.17 6.32
N ASN A 293 11.65 -42.87 5.96
CA ASN A 293 12.81 -43.05 6.84
C ASN A 293 12.91 -41.97 7.93
N ASN A 294 12.52 -40.73 7.63
CA ASN A 294 12.63 -39.62 8.58
C ASN A 294 11.58 -39.71 9.70
N GLN A 295 10.36 -40.13 9.39
CA GLN A 295 9.30 -40.34 10.37
C GLN A 295 9.67 -41.46 11.35
N GLN A 296 10.16 -42.59 10.87
CA GLN A 296 10.64 -43.67 11.74
C GLN A 296 11.82 -43.23 12.61
N SER A 297 12.77 -42.48 12.06
CA SER A 297 13.90 -41.92 12.83
C SER A 297 13.47 -40.90 13.89
N PHE A 298 12.43 -40.12 13.61
CA PHE A 298 11.88 -39.12 14.53
C PHE A 298 11.08 -39.79 15.65
N CYS A 299 10.21 -40.74 15.30
CA CYS A 299 9.39 -41.50 16.24
C CYS A 299 10.22 -42.40 17.16
N SER A 300 11.38 -42.88 16.69
CA SER A 300 12.32 -43.66 17.53
C SER A 300 13.19 -42.81 18.45
N ASN A 301 13.39 -41.52 18.16
CA ASN A 301 14.24 -40.62 18.95
C ASN A 301 13.47 -39.62 19.83
N THR A 302 12.14 -39.59 19.79
CA THR A 302 11.35 -38.70 20.64
C THR A 302 11.04 -39.35 21.99
N SER A 303 11.30 -38.62 23.09
CA SER A 303 11.00 -39.07 24.45
C SER A 303 9.75 -38.40 25.05
N LEU A 304 9.11 -37.49 24.30
CA LEU A 304 7.86 -36.83 24.69
C LEU A 304 6.72 -37.39 23.85
N TRP A 305 5.78 -38.06 24.49
CA TRP A 305 4.58 -38.60 23.85
C TRP A 305 3.39 -37.71 24.17
N THR A 306 2.88 -37.02 23.15
CA THR A 306 1.57 -36.35 23.18
C THR A 306 0.58 -37.15 22.33
N GLU A 307 -0.74 -36.93 22.50
CA GLU A 307 -1.76 -37.58 21.66
C GLU A 307 -1.50 -37.32 20.17
N GLU A 308 -1.15 -36.08 19.81
CA GLU A 308 -0.80 -35.68 18.43
C GLU A 308 0.44 -36.43 17.89
N LEU A 309 1.47 -36.63 18.73
CA LEU A 309 2.68 -37.37 18.35
C LEU A 309 2.40 -38.87 18.21
N SER A 310 1.50 -39.41 19.05
CA SER A 310 1.10 -40.80 18.97
C SER A 310 0.30 -41.09 17.69
N GLU A 311 -0.54 -40.15 17.25
CA GLU A 311 -1.28 -40.24 15.99
C GLU A 311 -0.32 -40.14 14.78
N PHE A 312 0.67 -39.25 14.84
CA PHE A 312 1.71 -39.11 13.82
C PHE A 312 2.60 -40.35 13.69
N CYS A 313 2.94 -41.03 14.79
CA CYS A 313 3.82 -42.20 14.78
C CYS A 313 3.09 -43.55 14.59
N ASN A 314 1.77 -43.54 14.40
CA ASN A 314 1.00 -44.76 14.24
C ASN A 314 1.05 -45.24 12.78
N GLU A 315 1.67 -46.40 12.54
CA GLU A 315 1.90 -46.95 11.20
C GLU A 315 0.61 -47.35 10.43
N SER A 316 -0.56 -47.20 11.06
CA SER A 316 -1.87 -47.55 10.48
C SER A 316 -2.49 -46.47 9.60
N ASN A 317 -1.97 -45.24 9.60
CA ASN A 317 -2.47 -44.12 8.78
C ASN A 317 -1.62 -43.87 7.52
N LYS A 318 -1.25 -44.94 6.80
CA LYS A 318 -0.71 -44.83 5.44
C LYS A 318 -1.87 -44.53 4.47
N HIS A 319 -1.98 -43.28 4.04
CA HIS A 319 -2.84 -42.87 2.91
C HIS A 319 -2.07 -42.92 1.60
#